data_AF-A0A6P2QNI1-F1
#
_entry.id   AF-A0A6P2QNI1-F1
#
_cell.length_a   1.000
_cell.length_b   1.000
_cell.length_c   1.000
_cell.angle_alpha   90.00
_cell.angle_beta   90.00
_cell.angle_gamma   90.00
#
_symmetry.space_group_name_H-M   'P 1'
#
loop_
_entity.id
_entity.type
_entity.pdbx_description
1 polymer ?
#
loop_
_entity_poly.entity_id
_entity_poly.type
_entity_poly.pdbx_seq_one_letter_code
_entity_poly.pdbx_strand_id
1 'polypeptide(L)'
;MDKKSSKNGRTAGTNHIRRLMLLASGSASLVGLLKSTKSFAAGDPTLPAITVSASPITDPYYPGSGTLGTGEVSPLRLPPVLTNGNITGPVFKVGDFFLVNGKKILDAIERGDSTGALVEFATGLQHATEAAVRSQAAVYGLMTLWLADRGYINQPGANEYAFTNVGSMSTLFGTFSTWYFNHLPSRPATDFKFYGTPFMSMAAIYYWMAGDGSARTMNIASLNLKMSLDDFGPIKSAVENPAYGPGTYPIDAEFSTNLFNHQTKDLWAAGVIGRVGGRVTGTLEVGATGDYVFNGNFSLNPDRYKAYDSNRTITQEALTKFLSLLGTFGHKDYDILFTGSMNIQFSGKKPVAFQQPVNPGDAVHRPSFGGRPRPPG
;
A
#
# COMPACT_ATOMS: atom_id res chain seq x y z
N MET A 1 45.14 16.13 -47.65
CA MET A 1 45.68 15.68 -48.96
C MET A 1 46.72 14.62 -48.60
N ASP A 2 46.53 13.33 -48.86
CA ASP A 2 46.35 12.71 -50.16
C ASP A 2 45.43 11.48 -50.19
N LYS A 3 44.88 11.26 -51.39
CA LYS A 3 44.04 10.14 -51.83
C LYS A 3 44.87 9.14 -52.64
N LYS A 4 44.47 7.85 -52.55
CA LYS A 4 44.29 6.81 -53.60
C LYS A 4 44.87 5.47 -53.11
N SER A 5 44.25 4.29 -53.17
CA SER A 5 43.11 3.66 -53.88
C SER A 5 43.64 2.36 -54.51
N SER A 6 42.80 1.30 -54.50
CA SER A 6 42.76 0.14 -55.41
C SER A 6 43.47 -1.14 -54.93
N LYS A 7 42.95 -2.38 -55.03
CA LYS A 7 41.65 -2.98 -55.41
C LYS A 7 41.72 -4.49 -55.08
N ASN A 8 40.57 -5.05 -54.69
CA ASN A 8 39.97 -6.37 -54.99
C ASN A 8 40.75 -7.70 -54.87
N GLY A 9 40.15 -8.65 -54.14
CA GLY A 9 40.40 -10.08 -54.32
C GLY A 9 39.66 -11.05 -53.38
N ARG A 10 38.38 -11.33 -53.68
CA ARG A 10 37.57 -12.56 -53.42
C ARG A 10 37.19 -13.03 -51.99
N THR A 11 35.88 -13.19 -51.87
CA THR A 11 35.03 -13.93 -50.92
C THR A 11 35.22 -15.44 -50.93
N ALA A 12 35.27 -16.06 -49.75
CA ALA A 12 34.61 -17.34 -49.38
C ALA A 12 34.94 -17.68 -47.92
N GLY A 13 33.96 -18.18 -47.14
CA GLY A 13 34.27 -18.99 -45.96
C GLY A 13 33.67 -18.57 -44.63
N THR A 14 32.36 -18.77 -44.50
CA THR A 14 31.71 -19.46 -43.36
C THR A 14 32.01 -19.01 -41.92
N ASN A 15 30.99 -18.34 -41.37
CA ASN A 15 30.53 -18.42 -39.98
C ASN A 15 30.83 -19.78 -39.29
N HIS A 16 31.97 -19.86 -38.59
CA HIS A 16 32.41 -21.07 -37.90
C HIS A 16 32.86 -20.84 -36.46
N ILE A 17 32.21 -19.91 -35.73
CA ILE A 17 32.22 -19.89 -34.25
C ILE A 17 30.85 -19.45 -33.73
N ARG A 18 29.77 -20.14 -34.13
CA ARG A 18 28.43 -20.11 -33.47
C ARG A 18 27.68 -21.40 -33.81
N ARG A 19 28.19 -22.55 -33.37
CA ARG A 19 27.48 -23.84 -33.35
C ARG A 19 28.24 -24.86 -32.52
N LEU A 20 27.96 -24.89 -31.22
CA LEU A 20 28.14 -26.10 -30.41
C LEU A 20 27.01 -26.11 -29.38
N MET A 21 26.37 -27.26 -29.22
CA MET A 21 25.18 -27.56 -28.41
C MET A 21 23.81 -27.33 -29.05
N LEU A 22 23.56 -28.02 -30.17
CA LEU A 22 22.22 -28.41 -30.60
C LEU A 22 22.34 -29.69 -31.45
N LEU A 23 22.55 -30.83 -30.78
CA LEU A 23 22.48 -32.17 -31.37
C LEU A 23 22.12 -33.20 -30.29
N ALA A 24 20.85 -33.54 -30.22
CA ALA A 24 20.32 -34.89 -30.08
C ALA A 24 18.84 -34.82 -30.51
N SER A 25 18.58 -34.93 -31.83
CA SER A 25 17.85 -36.05 -32.47
C SER A 25 16.34 -36.07 -32.11
N GLY A 26 15.38 -35.75 -32.98
CA GLY A 26 15.14 -36.31 -34.33
C GLY A 26 14.80 -37.81 -34.18
N SER A 27 13.63 -38.37 -34.51
CA SER A 27 12.66 -38.05 -35.57
C SER A 27 11.48 -39.04 -35.55
N ALA A 28 10.36 -38.61 -36.17
CA ALA A 28 9.24 -39.41 -36.75
C ALA A 28 8.21 -40.02 -35.77
N SER A 29 6.90 -40.08 -36.06
CA SER A 29 6.19 -40.03 -37.36
C SER A 29 4.74 -39.58 -37.22
N LEU A 30 4.32 -38.83 -38.23
CA LEU A 30 3.00 -38.29 -38.49
C LEU A 30 2.21 -39.31 -39.34
N VAL A 31 1.67 -40.35 -38.70
CA VAL A 31 0.72 -41.31 -39.34
C VAL A 31 -0.36 -41.63 -38.31
N GLY A 32 -1.56 -41.09 -38.52
CA GLY A 32 -2.70 -41.37 -37.65
C GLY A 32 -3.82 -40.32 -37.66
N LEU A 33 -3.98 -39.56 -38.76
CA LEU A 33 -5.25 -38.89 -39.03
C LEU A 33 -6.27 -39.97 -39.41
N LEU A 34 -7.47 -39.88 -38.82
CA LEU A 34 -8.73 -40.50 -39.26
C LEU A 34 -8.90 -42.01 -38.99
N LYS A 35 -9.63 -42.34 -37.91
CA LYS A 35 -10.87 -43.14 -37.96
C LYS A 35 -11.55 -43.16 -36.59
N SER A 36 -12.81 -42.73 -36.56
CA SER A 36 -13.73 -42.94 -35.44
C SER A 36 -14.15 -44.40 -35.38
N THR A 37 -14.09 -45.01 -34.20
CA THR A 37 -14.95 -46.14 -33.82
C THR A 37 -15.33 -45.95 -32.35
N LYS A 38 -16.64 -45.80 -32.12
CA LYS A 38 -17.24 -45.87 -30.78
C LYS A 38 -16.99 -47.27 -30.21
N SER A 39 -16.59 -47.34 -28.94
CA SER A 39 -16.90 -48.48 -28.08
C SER A 39 -16.99 -48.00 -26.63
N PHE A 40 -18.19 -48.12 -26.06
CA PHE A 40 -18.43 -48.02 -24.62
C PHE A 40 -18.25 -49.43 -24.05
N ALA A 41 -17.32 -49.63 -23.10
CA ALA A 41 -17.41 -50.62 -22.03
C ALA A 41 -16.15 -50.58 -21.13
N ALA A 42 -16.39 -50.32 -19.84
CA ALA A 42 -15.74 -50.87 -18.64
C ALA A 42 -14.21 -51.09 -18.58
N GLY A 43 -13.58 -50.43 -17.60
CA GLY A 43 -12.34 -50.86 -16.92
C GLY A 43 -11.05 -50.28 -17.49
N ASP A 44 -10.51 -49.24 -16.85
CA ASP A 44 -9.28 -48.57 -17.25
C ASP A 44 -8.03 -49.47 -17.03
N PRO A 45 -7.20 -49.75 -18.05
CA PRO A 45 -5.95 -50.47 -17.88
C PRO A 45 -4.89 -49.54 -17.29
N THR A 46 -4.51 -49.77 -16.04
CA THR A 46 -3.45 -49.05 -15.35
C THR A 46 -2.10 -49.24 -16.06
N LEU A 47 -1.53 -48.15 -16.57
CA LEU A 47 -0.14 -48.09 -17.02
C LEU A 47 0.81 -48.33 -15.82
N PRO A 48 1.95 -49.01 -16.00
CA PRO A 48 2.90 -49.22 -14.91
C PRO A 48 3.49 -47.88 -14.44
N ALA A 49 3.51 -47.68 -13.13
CA ALA A 49 4.01 -46.46 -12.51
C ALA A 49 5.50 -46.26 -12.84
N ILE A 50 5.83 -45.11 -13.45
CA ILE A 50 7.21 -44.65 -13.59
C ILE A 50 7.73 -44.32 -12.19
N THR A 51 8.68 -45.12 -11.69
CA THR A 51 9.36 -44.82 -10.43
C THR A 51 10.44 -43.77 -10.70
N VAL A 52 10.11 -42.49 -10.50
CA VAL A 52 11.12 -41.44 -10.43
C VAL A 52 11.80 -41.55 -9.06
N SER A 53 12.95 -42.21 -9.01
CA SER A 53 13.85 -42.13 -7.86
C SER A 53 14.57 -40.78 -7.91
N ALA A 54 13.94 -39.74 -7.40
CA ALA A 54 14.67 -38.55 -7.03
C ALA A 54 15.57 -38.92 -5.85
N SER A 55 16.88 -38.75 -5.98
CA SER A 55 17.77 -38.76 -4.82
C SER A 55 17.20 -37.78 -3.79
N PRO A 56 17.09 -38.16 -2.51
CA PRO A 56 16.57 -37.25 -1.50
C PRO A 56 17.39 -35.97 -1.54
N ILE A 57 16.72 -34.83 -1.73
CA ILE A 57 17.32 -33.53 -1.54
C ILE A 57 17.71 -33.47 -0.06
N THR A 58 18.99 -33.63 0.21
CA THR A 58 19.60 -33.35 1.51
C THR A 58 19.78 -31.84 1.66
N ASP A 59 18.67 -31.12 1.83
CA ASP A 59 18.66 -29.76 2.38
C ASP A 59 18.18 -29.87 3.84
N PRO A 60 19.02 -29.53 4.83
CA PRO A 60 18.71 -29.72 6.25
C PRO A 60 17.60 -28.83 6.82
N TYR A 61 16.88 -28.04 6.02
CA TYR A 61 15.86 -27.10 6.51
C TYR A 61 14.44 -27.34 5.98
N TYR A 62 13.96 -28.58 6.14
CA TYR A 62 12.54 -28.92 5.98
C TYR A 62 11.98 -29.57 7.26
N PRO A 63 11.13 -28.86 8.02
CA PRO A 63 10.11 -29.51 8.83
C PRO A 63 8.74 -29.05 8.34
N GLY A 64 8.24 -29.69 7.29
CA GLY A 64 6.81 -29.68 7.01
C GLY A 64 6.11 -30.64 7.99
N SER A 65 5.33 -30.10 8.93
CA SER A 65 4.12 -30.74 9.46
C SER A 65 3.38 -29.82 10.44
N GLY A 66 2.27 -29.22 9.99
CA GLY A 66 0.98 -29.30 10.71
C GLY A 66 0.85 -28.78 12.15
N THR A 67 1.57 -27.74 12.58
CA THR A 67 1.19 -27.00 13.80
C THR A 67 1.53 -25.53 13.63
N LEU A 68 0.55 -24.64 13.85
CA LEU A 68 0.76 -23.19 13.88
C LEU A 68 1.67 -22.84 15.07
N GLY A 69 2.98 -22.99 14.87
CA GLY A 69 3.98 -22.60 15.85
C GLY A 69 3.94 -21.09 16.02
N THR A 70 3.37 -20.65 17.14
CA THR A 70 3.45 -19.26 17.60
C THR A 70 4.27 -19.25 18.88
N GLY A 71 5.24 -18.36 18.96
CA GLY A 71 6.12 -18.30 20.13
C GLY A 71 7.41 -17.53 19.91
N GLU A 72 8.04 -17.17 21.01
CA GLU A 72 9.39 -16.60 21.00
C GLU A 72 10.40 -17.66 20.56
N VAL A 73 11.36 -17.25 19.73
CA VAL A 73 12.36 -18.17 19.16
C VAL A 73 13.69 -18.03 19.89
N SER A 74 14.31 -19.16 20.20
CA SER A 74 15.71 -19.18 20.66
C SER A 74 16.67 -18.71 19.53
N PRO A 75 17.72 -17.92 19.84
CA PRO A 75 18.63 -17.35 18.83
C PRO A 75 19.29 -18.38 17.88
N LEU A 76 19.46 -19.62 18.33
CA LEU A 76 20.09 -20.71 17.58
C LEU A 76 19.27 -21.22 16.38
N ARG A 77 18.02 -20.77 16.20
CA ARG A 77 17.13 -21.20 15.10
C ARG A 77 16.78 -20.06 14.14
N LEU A 78 17.48 -18.94 14.20
CA LEU A 78 17.21 -17.76 13.38
C LEU A 78 17.84 -17.87 11.97
N PRO A 79 17.17 -17.37 10.93
CA PRO A 79 17.76 -17.23 9.61
C PRO A 79 19.04 -16.37 9.65
N PRO A 80 20.08 -16.68 8.85
CA PRO A 80 21.34 -15.93 8.85
C PRO A 80 21.19 -14.42 8.63
N VAL A 81 20.20 -14.01 7.83
CA VAL A 81 19.90 -12.59 7.59
C VAL A 81 19.51 -11.83 8.86
N LEU A 82 18.91 -12.52 9.84
CA LEU A 82 18.56 -11.94 11.14
C LEU A 82 19.67 -12.13 12.16
N THR A 83 20.31 -13.31 12.19
CA THR A 83 21.44 -13.60 13.09
C THR A 83 22.62 -12.65 12.87
N ASN A 84 22.95 -12.37 11.61
CA ASN A 84 23.99 -11.41 11.23
C ASN A 84 23.41 -10.00 10.99
N GLY A 85 22.11 -9.82 11.28
CA GLY A 85 21.33 -8.67 10.89
C GLY A 85 21.46 -7.47 11.80
N ASN A 86 22.19 -7.57 12.93
CA ASN A 86 22.28 -6.54 13.98
C ASN A 86 20.91 -6.03 14.46
N ILE A 87 19.95 -6.95 14.57
CA ILE A 87 18.60 -6.65 15.07
C ILE A 87 18.66 -6.42 16.59
N THR A 88 17.79 -5.53 17.08
CA THR A 88 17.73 -5.15 18.51
C THR A 88 16.53 -5.75 19.24
N GLY A 89 15.52 -6.23 18.50
CA GLY A 89 14.28 -6.77 19.05
C GLY A 89 14.25 -8.30 19.15
N PRO A 90 13.50 -8.89 20.10
CA PRO A 90 13.18 -10.32 20.10
C PRO A 90 12.53 -10.76 18.78
N VAL A 91 12.75 -12.01 18.39
CA VAL A 91 12.13 -12.58 17.19
C VAL A 91 10.95 -13.46 17.59
N PHE A 92 9.80 -13.20 16.96
CA PHE A 92 8.58 -13.97 17.11
C PHE A 92 8.33 -14.78 15.84
N LYS A 93 8.11 -16.10 15.97
CA LYS A 93 7.77 -16.95 14.83
C LYS A 93 6.26 -17.06 14.68
N VAL A 94 5.77 -16.88 13.46
CA VAL A 94 4.37 -17.11 13.08
C VAL A 94 4.33 -17.86 11.76
N GLY A 95 3.81 -19.09 11.77
CA GLY A 95 3.97 -19.99 10.63
C GLY A 95 5.47 -20.25 10.41
N ASP A 96 5.97 -19.95 9.22
CA ASP A 96 7.39 -20.02 8.85
C ASP A 96 8.07 -18.65 8.75
N PHE A 97 7.34 -17.57 9.05
CA PHE A 97 7.92 -16.24 9.15
C PHE A 97 8.58 -15.98 10.50
N PHE A 98 9.70 -15.26 10.46
CA PHE A 98 10.41 -14.73 11.62
C PHE A 98 10.27 -13.21 11.64
N LEU A 99 9.58 -12.70 12.66
CA LEU A 99 9.22 -11.30 12.80
C LEU A 99 10.00 -10.66 13.95
N VAL A 100 10.87 -9.71 13.63
CA VAL A 100 11.59 -8.91 14.64
C VAL A 100 10.59 -8.00 15.35
N ASN A 101 10.58 -8.01 16.68
CA ASN A 101 9.55 -7.42 17.52
C ASN A 101 8.12 -7.87 17.18
N GLY A 102 7.96 -8.99 16.48
CA GLY A 102 6.68 -9.40 15.89
C GLY A 102 5.55 -9.43 16.89
N LYS A 103 5.74 -10.03 18.07
CA LYS A 103 4.68 -10.09 19.09
C LYS A 103 4.15 -8.69 19.44
N LYS A 104 5.04 -7.73 19.71
CA LYS A 104 4.65 -6.36 20.08
C LYS A 104 3.98 -5.63 18.93
N ILE A 105 4.47 -5.83 17.70
CA ILE A 105 3.86 -5.27 16.48
C ILE A 105 2.42 -5.79 16.33
N LEU A 106 2.22 -7.11 16.43
CA LEU A 106 0.91 -7.72 16.28
C LEU A 106 -0.04 -7.32 17.43
N ASP A 107 0.43 -7.33 18.68
CA ASP A 107 -0.32 -6.88 19.86
C ASP A 107 -0.73 -5.38 19.77
N ALA A 108 0.12 -4.53 19.17
CA ALA A 108 -0.22 -3.12 18.95
C ALA A 108 -1.35 -2.98 17.94
N ILE A 109 -1.30 -3.74 16.84
CA ILE A 109 -2.33 -3.73 15.79
C ILE A 109 -3.66 -4.27 16.30
N GLU A 110 -3.65 -5.35 17.09
CA GLU A 110 -4.86 -5.90 17.72
C GLU A 110 -5.53 -4.90 18.68
N ARG A 111 -4.77 -3.94 19.23
CA ARG A 111 -5.28 -2.82 20.04
C ARG A 111 -5.66 -1.57 19.21
N GLY A 112 -5.51 -1.61 17.89
CA GLY A 112 -5.75 -0.47 17.00
C GLY A 112 -4.62 0.58 17.00
N ASP A 113 -3.45 0.27 17.54
CA ASP A 113 -2.29 1.16 17.63
C ASP A 113 -1.28 0.92 16.50
N SER A 114 -1.58 1.46 15.31
CA SER A 114 -0.71 1.33 14.14
C SER A 114 0.58 2.14 14.23
N THR A 115 0.60 3.26 14.98
CA THR A 115 1.86 3.99 15.26
C THR A 115 2.74 3.16 16.17
N GLY A 116 2.19 2.57 17.24
CA GLY A 116 2.91 1.62 18.09
C GLY A 116 3.50 0.46 17.29
N ALA A 117 2.76 -0.05 16.30
CA ALA A 117 3.26 -1.10 15.41
C ALA A 117 4.48 -0.65 14.58
N LEU A 118 4.44 0.55 13.98
CA LEU A 118 5.57 1.12 13.23
C LEU A 118 6.78 1.42 14.14
N VAL A 119 6.50 1.89 15.35
CA VAL A 119 7.51 2.16 16.38
C VAL A 119 8.20 0.88 16.82
N GLU A 120 7.45 -0.20 17.06
CA GLU A 120 8.02 -1.48 17.46
C GLU A 120 8.82 -2.11 16.31
N PHE A 121 8.35 -1.93 15.07
CA PHE A 121 9.12 -2.28 13.87
C PHE A 121 10.45 -1.52 13.81
N ALA A 122 10.43 -0.20 13.99
CA ALA A 122 11.64 0.62 14.03
C ALA A 122 12.56 0.26 15.21
N THR A 123 12.00 0.02 16.40
CA THR A 123 12.74 -0.34 17.61
C THR A 123 13.53 -1.64 17.43
N GLY A 124 12.99 -2.58 16.65
CA GLY A 124 13.66 -3.85 16.36
C GLY A 124 14.78 -3.74 15.32
N LEU A 125 14.78 -2.66 14.53
CA LEU A 125 15.57 -2.53 13.31
C LEU A 125 16.45 -1.27 13.23
N GLN A 126 16.42 -0.39 14.22
CA GLN A 126 17.14 0.90 14.23
C GLN A 126 18.68 0.79 14.12
N HIS A 127 19.25 -0.42 14.26
CA HIS A 127 20.67 -0.70 14.05
C HIS A 127 20.91 -1.83 13.04
N ALA A 128 19.84 -2.32 12.39
CA ALA A 128 19.89 -3.51 11.57
C ALA A 128 20.61 -3.26 10.23
N THR A 129 21.15 -4.32 9.67
CA THR A 129 21.72 -4.29 8.31
C THR A 129 20.63 -4.07 7.26
N GLU A 130 21.01 -3.53 6.09
CA GLU A 130 20.07 -3.35 4.98
C GLU A 130 19.34 -4.65 4.60
N ALA A 131 20.05 -5.78 4.58
CA ALA A 131 19.47 -7.08 4.26
C ALA A 131 18.39 -7.50 5.28
N ALA A 132 18.65 -7.28 6.58
CA ALA A 132 17.67 -7.53 7.63
C ALA A 132 16.43 -6.65 7.47
N VAL A 133 16.61 -5.34 7.26
CA VAL A 133 15.50 -4.39 7.08
C VAL A 133 14.67 -4.75 5.85
N ARG A 134 15.31 -5.03 4.71
CA ARG A 134 14.63 -5.48 3.48
C ARG A 134 13.82 -6.75 3.71
N SER A 135 14.42 -7.74 4.40
CA SER A 135 13.74 -9.00 4.68
C SER A 135 12.49 -8.81 5.53
N GLN A 136 12.55 -7.95 6.55
CA GLN A 136 11.43 -7.70 7.45
C GLN A 136 10.35 -6.84 6.78
N ALA A 137 10.73 -5.78 6.07
CA ALA A 137 9.78 -4.98 5.29
C ALA A 137 9.06 -5.84 4.23
N ALA A 138 9.78 -6.77 3.60
CA ALA A 138 9.20 -7.67 2.60
C ALA A 138 8.05 -8.52 3.15
N VAL A 139 8.14 -9.03 4.38
CA VAL A 139 7.05 -9.83 4.96
C VAL A 139 5.75 -9.02 5.02
N TYR A 140 5.82 -7.78 5.51
CA TYR A 140 4.65 -6.89 5.63
C TYR A 140 4.17 -6.37 4.26
N GLY A 141 5.09 -6.10 3.34
CA GLY A 141 4.77 -5.69 1.97
C GLY A 141 4.07 -6.79 1.18
N LEU A 142 4.57 -8.01 1.23
CA LEU A 142 4.00 -9.18 0.56
C LEU A 142 2.66 -9.59 1.18
N MET A 143 2.51 -9.46 2.50
CA MET A 143 1.22 -9.63 3.18
C MET A 143 0.19 -8.62 2.63
N THR A 144 0.57 -7.35 2.53
CA THR A 144 -0.30 -6.30 2.00
C THR A 144 -0.69 -6.56 0.55
N LEU A 145 0.26 -7.03 -0.27
CA LEU A 145 0.01 -7.44 -1.66
C LEU A 145 -0.95 -8.64 -1.74
N TRP A 146 -0.73 -9.66 -0.90
CA TRP A 146 -1.61 -10.82 -0.83
C TRP A 146 -3.04 -10.43 -0.47
N LEU A 147 -3.20 -9.53 0.50
CA LEU A 147 -4.50 -8.94 0.82
C LEU A 147 -5.07 -8.16 -0.37
N ALA A 148 -4.30 -7.28 -1.00
CA ALA A 148 -4.76 -6.52 -2.18
C ALA A 148 -5.25 -7.43 -3.33
N ASP A 149 -4.66 -8.61 -3.48
CA ASP A 149 -5.01 -9.62 -4.48
C ASP A 149 -6.04 -10.64 -3.99
N ARG A 150 -6.93 -10.19 -3.09
CA ARG A 150 -8.06 -10.99 -2.58
C ARG A 150 -7.67 -12.20 -1.74
N GLY A 151 -6.46 -12.22 -1.18
CA GLY A 151 -6.06 -13.19 -0.16
C GLY A 151 -6.95 -13.17 1.08
N TYR A 152 -7.70 -12.09 1.27
CA TYR A 152 -8.70 -11.91 2.32
C TYR A 152 -10.06 -12.56 2.07
N ILE A 153 -10.36 -13.15 0.90
CA ILE A 153 -11.73 -13.65 0.62
C ILE A 153 -12.14 -14.58 1.77
N ASN A 154 -13.15 -14.16 2.54
CA ASN A 154 -13.72 -14.75 3.76
C ASN A 154 -13.17 -14.28 5.12
N GLN A 155 -12.35 -13.22 5.19
CA GLN A 155 -11.96 -12.60 6.45
C GLN A 155 -12.98 -11.53 6.87
N PRO A 156 -13.57 -11.62 8.08
CA PRO A 156 -14.46 -10.58 8.60
C PRO A 156 -13.79 -9.20 8.58
N GLY A 157 -14.48 -8.21 8.00
CA GLY A 157 -14.00 -6.82 7.88
C GLY A 157 -12.92 -6.56 6.85
N ALA A 158 -12.68 -7.48 5.92
CA ALA A 158 -12.03 -7.18 4.65
C ALA A 158 -13.04 -6.72 3.59
N ASN A 159 -12.68 -5.72 2.79
CA ASN A 159 -13.40 -5.32 1.59
C ASN A 159 -12.42 -5.13 0.42
N GLU A 160 -12.86 -4.59 -0.72
CA GLU A 160 -11.97 -4.43 -1.88
C GLU A 160 -10.83 -3.42 -1.68
N TYR A 161 -10.94 -2.53 -0.69
CA TYR A 161 -9.99 -1.45 -0.45
C TYR A 161 -9.21 -1.58 0.84
N ALA A 162 -9.75 -2.24 1.86
CA ALA A 162 -9.18 -2.25 3.19
C ALA A 162 -9.59 -3.47 4.03
N PHE A 163 -8.72 -3.82 4.96
CA PHE A 163 -8.96 -4.75 6.06
C PHE A 163 -9.06 -3.97 7.37
N THR A 164 -10.31 -3.69 7.77
CA THR A 164 -10.64 -2.73 8.84
C THR A 164 -11.12 -3.39 10.13
N ASN A 165 -11.46 -4.68 10.13
CA ASN A 165 -11.76 -5.44 11.34
C ASN A 165 -10.66 -6.49 11.57
N VAL A 166 -9.61 -6.06 12.25
CA VAL A 166 -8.46 -6.90 12.57
C VAL A 166 -8.88 -7.94 13.62
N GLY A 167 -9.03 -9.20 13.17
CA GLY A 167 -9.10 -10.36 14.06
C GLY A 167 -7.72 -10.70 14.64
N SER A 168 -7.50 -11.98 14.99
CA SER A 168 -6.18 -12.44 15.44
C SER A 168 -5.13 -12.25 14.34
N MET A 169 -4.14 -11.38 14.58
CA MET A 169 -3.08 -11.07 13.62
C MET A 169 -2.09 -12.22 13.46
N SER A 170 -1.85 -12.97 14.53
CA SER A 170 -1.08 -14.22 14.45
C SER A 170 -1.76 -15.25 13.55
N THR A 171 -3.10 -15.35 13.59
CA THR A 171 -3.85 -16.23 12.68
C THR A 171 -3.72 -15.77 11.23
N LEU A 172 -3.90 -14.46 10.97
CA LEU A 172 -3.74 -13.89 9.63
C LEU A 172 -2.34 -14.17 9.05
N PHE A 173 -1.29 -13.94 9.86
CA PHE A 173 0.10 -14.24 9.48
C PHE A 173 0.34 -15.75 9.28
N GLY A 174 -0.29 -16.62 10.07
CA GLY A 174 -0.22 -18.06 9.88
C GLY A 174 -0.84 -18.51 8.54
N THR A 175 -2.01 -17.95 8.19
CA THR A 175 -2.66 -18.21 6.89
C THR A 175 -1.81 -17.68 5.73
N PHE A 176 -1.35 -16.43 5.83
CA PHE A 176 -0.46 -15.84 4.84
C PHE A 176 0.83 -16.63 4.68
N SER A 177 1.45 -17.08 5.78
CA SER A 177 2.64 -17.93 5.75
C SER A 177 2.40 -19.20 4.95
N THR A 178 1.35 -19.94 5.29
CA THR A 178 1.01 -21.18 4.57
C THR A 178 0.80 -20.91 3.08
N TRP A 179 0.08 -19.84 2.73
CA TRP A 179 -0.12 -19.47 1.34
C TRP A 179 1.21 -19.12 0.65
N TYR A 180 2.01 -18.24 1.25
CA TYR A 180 3.25 -17.72 0.69
C TYR A 180 4.25 -18.82 0.34
N PHE A 181 4.53 -19.72 1.30
CA PHE A 181 5.52 -20.78 1.10
C PHE A 181 5.06 -21.85 0.10
N ASN A 182 3.74 -22.02 -0.09
CA ASN A 182 3.19 -22.88 -1.14
C ASN A 182 3.18 -22.24 -2.54
N HIS A 183 3.45 -20.94 -2.65
CA HIS A 183 3.39 -20.19 -3.91
C HIS A 183 4.72 -19.52 -4.26
N LEU A 184 5.84 -20.10 -3.81
CA LEU A 184 7.17 -19.64 -4.20
C LEU A 184 7.43 -19.93 -5.70
N PRO A 185 8.18 -19.05 -6.41
CA PRO A 185 8.78 -17.81 -5.93
C PRO A 185 7.75 -16.69 -5.69
N SER A 186 8.02 -15.83 -4.70
CA SER A 186 7.15 -14.71 -4.35
C SER A 186 7.04 -13.67 -5.47
N ARG A 187 5.92 -12.93 -5.47
CA ARG A 187 5.74 -11.79 -6.38
C ARG A 187 6.83 -10.73 -6.20
N PRO A 188 7.33 -10.12 -7.29
CA PRO A 188 8.31 -9.05 -7.19
C PRO A 188 7.68 -7.78 -6.59
N ALA A 189 8.51 -6.92 -5.99
CA ALA A 189 8.08 -5.63 -5.47
C ALA A 189 7.40 -4.74 -6.53
N THR A 190 7.70 -4.95 -7.82
CA THR A 190 7.05 -4.24 -8.93
C THR A 190 5.54 -4.49 -9.00
N ASP A 191 5.05 -5.59 -8.45
CA ASP A 191 3.62 -5.92 -8.42
C ASP A 191 2.90 -5.25 -7.24
N PHE A 192 3.60 -4.44 -6.43
CA PHE A 192 3.08 -3.81 -5.23
C PHE A 192 1.76 -3.06 -5.48
N LYS A 193 0.80 -3.29 -4.59
CA LYS A 193 -0.51 -2.64 -4.57
C LYS A 193 -0.78 -2.11 -3.18
N PHE A 194 -1.29 -0.88 -3.13
CA PHE A 194 -1.80 -0.32 -1.89
C PHE A 194 -3.12 -0.96 -1.52
N TYR A 195 -3.24 -1.30 -0.23
CA TYR A 195 -4.46 -1.83 0.36
C TYR A 195 -4.51 -1.39 1.82
N GLY A 196 -5.68 -0.97 2.27
CA GLY A 196 -5.93 -0.40 3.59
C GLY A 196 -5.65 -1.38 4.70
N THR A 197 -4.45 -1.32 5.28
CA THR A 197 -4.07 -2.20 6.40
C THR A 197 -3.23 -1.43 7.42
N PRO A 198 -3.19 -1.90 8.67
CA PRO A 198 -2.24 -1.38 9.67
C PRO A 198 -0.77 -1.52 9.26
N PHE A 199 -0.45 -2.34 8.25
CA PHE A 199 0.90 -2.56 7.74
C PHE A 199 1.28 -1.66 6.57
N MET A 200 0.37 -0.80 6.09
CA MET A 200 0.56 -0.03 4.85
C MET A 200 1.85 0.82 4.89
N SER A 201 2.22 1.36 6.05
CA SER A 201 3.48 2.11 6.21
C SER A 201 4.73 1.23 6.00
N MET A 202 4.75 0.01 6.55
CA MET A 202 5.84 -0.95 6.36
C MET A 202 5.87 -1.45 4.91
N ALA A 203 4.70 -1.63 4.32
CA ALA A 203 4.53 -2.02 2.92
C ALA A 203 5.06 -0.96 1.95
N ALA A 204 4.83 0.32 2.25
CA ALA A 204 5.41 1.45 1.51
C ALA A 204 6.94 1.50 1.61
N ILE A 205 7.50 1.26 2.80
CA ILE A 205 8.97 1.12 2.99
C ILE A 205 9.52 -0.01 2.12
N TYR A 206 8.84 -1.17 2.10
CA TYR A 206 9.25 -2.29 1.25
C TYR A 206 9.33 -1.90 -0.23
N TYR A 207 8.28 -1.27 -0.77
CA TYR A 207 8.29 -0.84 -2.16
C TYR A 207 9.33 0.24 -2.43
N TRP A 208 9.55 1.18 -1.51
CA TRP A 208 10.60 2.21 -1.62
C TRP A 208 12.01 1.62 -1.68
N MET A 209 12.28 0.57 -0.89
CA MET A 209 13.59 -0.09 -0.89
C MET A 209 13.77 -1.04 -2.08
N ALA A 210 12.78 -1.86 -2.39
CA ALA A 210 12.90 -3.00 -3.32
C ALA A 210 12.24 -2.77 -4.70
N GLY A 211 11.47 -1.70 -4.84
CA GLY A 211 10.79 -1.33 -6.07
C GLY A 211 11.73 -0.70 -7.10
N ASP A 212 11.13 -0.30 -8.22
CA ASP A 212 11.82 0.29 -9.36
C ASP A 212 11.70 1.82 -9.43
N GLY A 213 10.99 2.44 -8.47
CA GLY A 213 10.73 3.88 -8.42
C GLY A 213 9.57 4.33 -9.31
N SER A 214 8.90 3.40 -10.00
CA SER A 214 7.74 3.74 -10.83
C SER A 214 6.55 4.16 -9.96
N ALA A 215 5.74 5.08 -10.51
CA ALA A 215 4.55 5.58 -9.83
C ALA A 215 3.59 4.45 -9.48
N ARG A 216 2.89 4.58 -8.35
CA ARG A 216 1.89 3.61 -7.89
C ARG A 216 0.55 4.29 -7.71
N THR A 217 -0.51 3.58 -8.12
CA THR A 217 -1.88 4.07 -7.96
C THR A 217 -2.46 3.56 -6.66
N MET A 218 -3.18 4.43 -5.95
CA MET A 218 -3.92 4.09 -4.74
C MET A 218 -5.35 4.63 -4.85
N ASN A 219 -6.35 3.78 -4.65
CA ASN A 219 -7.71 4.29 -4.49
C ASN A 219 -7.82 4.98 -3.12
N ILE A 220 -8.40 6.18 -3.07
CA ILE A 220 -8.59 6.94 -1.83
C ILE A 220 -9.35 6.16 -0.75
N ALA A 221 -10.25 5.25 -1.14
CA ALA A 221 -10.99 4.39 -0.21
C ALA A 221 -10.06 3.43 0.57
N SER A 222 -8.89 3.08 0.01
CA SER A 222 -7.89 2.25 0.70
C SER A 222 -7.24 2.95 1.89
N LEU A 223 -7.27 4.27 1.94
CA LEU A 223 -6.75 5.01 3.09
C LEU A 223 -7.68 4.92 4.31
N ASN A 224 -8.98 4.66 4.07
CA ASN A 224 -10.02 4.64 5.10
C ASN A 224 -10.04 5.90 5.99
N LEU A 225 -9.78 7.07 5.38
CA LEU A 225 -9.63 8.34 6.10
C LEU A 225 -10.91 8.71 6.87
N LYS A 226 -10.76 8.99 8.17
CA LYS A 226 -11.77 9.50 9.09
C LYS A 226 -11.68 11.03 9.18
N MET A 227 -11.96 11.66 8.04
CA MET A 227 -11.96 13.11 7.92
C MET A 227 -13.06 13.75 8.77
N SER A 228 -12.79 14.94 9.27
CA SER A 228 -13.66 15.79 10.08
C SER A 228 -13.79 17.18 9.47
N LEU A 229 -14.67 18.01 10.01
CA LEU A 229 -14.82 19.41 9.56
C LEU A 229 -13.50 20.19 9.66
N ASP A 230 -12.68 19.92 10.67
CA ASP A 230 -11.40 20.59 10.91
C ASP A 230 -10.38 20.36 9.79
N ASP A 231 -10.56 19.30 9.00
CA ASP A 231 -9.67 18.94 7.88
C ASP A 231 -9.98 19.72 6.60
N PHE A 232 -11.14 20.36 6.56
CA PHE A 232 -11.62 21.11 5.40
C PHE A 232 -11.75 22.59 5.75
N GLY A 233 -10.59 23.27 5.80
CA GLY A 233 -10.48 24.72 6.03
C GLY A 233 -11.55 25.55 5.29
N PRO A 234 -11.79 25.37 3.97
CA PRO A 234 -12.83 26.10 3.25
C PRO A 234 -14.25 25.92 3.80
N ILE A 235 -14.61 24.68 4.18
CA ILE A 235 -15.95 24.38 4.75
C ILE A 235 -16.04 24.97 6.15
N LYS A 236 -15.02 24.73 6.99
CA LYS A 236 -14.96 25.28 8.35
C LYS A 236 -15.08 26.80 8.34
N SER A 237 -14.31 27.48 7.48
CA SER A 237 -14.39 28.94 7.35
C SER A 237 -15.77 29.41 6.88
N ALA A 238 -16.45 28.71 5.97
CA ALA A 238 -17.81 29.06 5.56
C ALA A 238 -18.85 28.86 6.70
N VAL A 239 -18.67 27.78 7.49
CA VAL A 239 -19.50 27.50 8.67
C VAL A 239 -19.25 28.52 9.79
N GLU A 240 -18.02 29.00 9.98
CA GLU A 240 -17.68 29.96 11.03
C GLU A 240 -17.93 31.42 10.62
N ASN A 241 -17.99 31.71 9.32
CA ASN A 241 -18.18 33.06 8.81
C ASN A 241 -19.63 33.55 9.00
N PRO A 242 -19.86 34.67 9.72
CA PRO A 242 -21.19 35.26 9.90
C PRO A 242 -21.87 35.74 8.61
N ALA A 243 -21.10 36.07 7.56
CA ALA A 243 -21.65 36.50 6.27
C ALA A 243 -22.43 35.39 5.54
N TYR A 244 -22.17 34.13 5.87
CA TYR A 244 -22.92 32.97 5.37
C TYR A 244 -24.16 32.75 6.24
N GLY A 245 -25.18 33.60 6.00
CA GLY A 245 -26.51 33.50 6.61
C GLY A 245 -27.35 32.33 6.05
N PRO A 246 -28.67 32.32 6.30
CA PRO A 246 -29.53 31.27 5.80
C PRO A 246 -29.54 31.21 4.27
N GLY A 247 -29.31 30.02 3.71
CA GLY A 247 -29.19 29.83 2.26
C GLY A 247 -28.38 28.60 1.87
N THR A 248 -28.14 28.46 0.57
CA THR A 248 -27.42 27.35 -0.05
C THR A 248 -26.20 27.89 -0.78
N TYR A 249 -25.03 27.34 -0.48
CA TYR A 249 -23.74 27.83 -0.97
C TYR A 249 -22.93 26.69 -1.60
N PRO A 250 -22.57 26.78 -2.90
CA PRO A 250 -21.65 25.83 -3.49
C PRO A 250 -20.23 26.05 -2.93
N ILE A 251 -19.53 24.97 -2.64
CA ILE A 251 -18.12 24.97 -2.26
C ILE A 251 -17.36 24.14 -3.28
N ASP A 252 -16.35 24.75 -3.88
CA ASP A 252 -15.37 24.09 -4.74
C ASP A 252 -14.01 24.71 -4.46
N ALA A 253 -13.21 24.04 -3.64
CA ALA A 253 -12.00 24.63 -3.06
C ALA A 253 -10.91 23.59 -2.81
N GLU A 254 -9.68 24.07 -2.74
CA GLU A 254 -8.55 23.26 -2.28
C GLU A 254 -8.51 23.19 -0.76
N PHE A 255 -8.06 22.05 -0.23
CA PHE A 255 -7.83 21.87 1.20
C PHE A 255 -6.45 21.26 1.44
N SER A 256 -5.94 21.41 2.66
CA SER A 256 -4.78 20.67 3.14
C SER A 256 -4.95 20.34 4.61
N THR A 257 -4.67 19.09 4.98
CA THR A 257 -4.69 18.62 6.36
C THR A 257 -3.48 17.74 6.67
N ASN A 258 -3.07 17.73 7.94
CA ASN A 258 -2.05 16.82 8.43
C ASN A 258 -2.72 15.61 9.08
N LEU A 259 -2.62 14.43 8.46
CA LEU A 259 -3.28 13.23 8.98
C LEU A 259 -2.75 12.78 10.34
N PHE A 260 -1.54 13.21 10.74
CA PHE A 260 -1.05 13.00 12.10
C PHE A 260 -1.91 13.69 13.18
N ASN A 261 -2.71 14.69 12.80
CA ASN A 261 -3.64 15.37 13.72
C ASN A 261 -4.87 14.51 14.04
N HIS A 262 -5.15 13.44 13.27
CA HIS A 262 -6.35 12.63 13.41
C HIS A 262 -6.27 11.62 14.57
N GLN A 263 -5.24 11.73 15.40
CA GLN A 263 -4.92 10.77 16.48
C GLN A 263 -5.01 9.35 15.92
N THR A 264 -5.59 8.39 16.64
CA THR A 264 -5.64 6.97 16.27
C THR A 264 -6.44 6.62 15.01
N LYS A 265 -7.19 7.57 14.43
CA LYS A 265 -8.18 7.25 13.39
C LYS A 265 -7.57 6.94 12.02
N ASP A 266 -6.51 7.67 11.65
CA ASP A 266 -5.89 7.61 10.31
C ASP A 266 -4.38 7.36 10.37
N LEU A 267 -3.85 6.85 11.48
CA LEU A 267 -2.41 6.72 11.71
C LEU A 267 -1.71 5.84 10.67
N TRP A 268 -2.36 4.79 10.16
CA TRP A 268 -1.77 3.94 9.12
C TRP A 268 -1.59 4.69 7.80
N ALA A 269 -2.47 5.65 7.50
CA ALA A 269 -2.40 6.49 6.31
C ALA A 269 -1.38 7.61 6.54
N ALA A 270 -1.38 8.23 7.73
CA ALA A 270 -0.43 9.28 8.10
C ALA A 270 1.03 8.82 7.97
N GLY A 271 1.36 7.57 8.32
CA GLY A 271 2.70 7.02 8.15
C GLY A 271 3.14 6.81 6.68
N VAL A 272 2.21 6.85 5.72
CA VAL A 272 2.52 6.80 4.29
C VAL A 272 2.60 8.21 3.70
N ILE A 273 1.54 8.99 3.89
CA ILE A 273 1.26 10.23 3.12
C ILE A 273 1.29 11.50 3.99
N GLY A 274 1.39 11.38 5.31
CA GLY A 274 1.58 12.50 6.23
C GLY A 274 0.57 13.65 6.05
N ARG A 275 1.04 14.77 5.50
CA ARG A 275 0.18 15.90 5.12
C ARG A 275 -0.33 15.68 3.71
N VAL A 276 -1.65 15.75 3.56
CA VAL A 276 -2.30 15.69 2.25
C VAL A 276 -2.93 17.01 1.86
N GLY A 277 -3.07 17.20 0.56
CA GLY A 277 -3.88 18.25 -0.03
C GLY A 277 -4.75 17.67 -1.14
N GLY A 278 -5.83 18.38 -1.45
CA GLY A 278 -6.78 17.91 -2.43
C GLY A 278 -7.84 18.94 -2.73
N ARG A 279 -8.91 18.50 -3.40
CA ARG A 279 -10.05 19.34 -3.76
C ARG A 279 -11.32 18.80 -3.12
N VAL A 280 -12.10 19.69 -2.53
CA VAL A 280 -13.41 19.38 -1.94
C VAL A 280 -14.49 20.09 -2.72
N THR A 281 -15.55 19.35 -3.07
CA THR A 281 -16.69 19.86 -3.83
C THR A 281 -17.99 19.47 -3.15
N GLY A 282 -18.95 20.38 -3.09
CA GLY A 282 -20.25 20.11 -2.47
C GLY A 282 -21.07 21.35 -2.21
N THR A 283 -22.08 21.18 -1.37
CA THR A 283 -23.05 22.24 -1.06
C THR A 283 -23.19 22.37 0.45
N LEU A 284 -23.07 23.60 0.95
CA LEU A 284 -23.38 23.99 2.32
C LEU A 284 -24.77 24.61 2.37
N GLU A 285 -25.67 24.01 3.13
CA GLU A 285 -26.98 24.54 3.46
C GLU A 285 -26.96 25.09 4.88
N VAL A 286 -27.48 26.30 5.08
CA VAL A 286 -27.60 26.98 6.38
C VAL A 286 -29.07 27.33 6.60
N GLY A 287 -29.64 26.83 7.69
CA GLY A 287 -31.01 27.12 8.12
C GLY A 287 -31.14 28.46 8.84
N ALA A 288 -32.38 28.95 8.95
CA ALA A 288 -32.70 30.20 9.65
C ALA A 288 -32.25 30.23 11.12
N THR A 289 -32.16 29.05 11.74
CA THR A 289 -31.77 28.82 13.14
C THR A 289 -30.27 28.59 13.33
N GLY A 290 -29.46 28.79 12.29
CA GLY A 290 -28.01 28.58 12.30
C GLY A 290 -27.59 27.11 12.25
N ASP A 291 -28.53 26.17 12.06
CA ASP A 291 -28.20 24.79 11.72
C ASP A 291 -27.57 24.74 10.33
N TYR A 292 -26.58 23.88 10.11
CA TYR A 292 -25.98 23.68 8.80
C TYR A 292 -25.83 22.21 8.44
N VAL A 293 -25.84 21.94 7.14
CA VAL A 293 -25.50 20.64 6.56
C VAL A 293 -24.61 20.89 5.35
N PHE A 294 -23.44 20.26 5.32
CA PHE A 294 -22.60 20.16 4.14
C PHE A 294 -22.71 18.75 3.56
N ASN A 295 -22.97 18.64 2.26
CA ASN A 295 -22.93 17.38 1.51
C ASN A 295 -21.98 17.53 0.33
N GLY A 296 -21.01 16.63 0.20
CA GLY A 296 -20.02 16.72 -0.86
C GLY A 296 -19.13 15.49 -1.00
N ASN A 297 -18.05 15.67 -1.75
CA ASN A 297 -16.98 14.70 -1.89
C ASN A 297 -15.63 15.40 -1.92
N PHE A 298 -14.56 14.63 -1.71
CA PHE A 298 -13.20 15.12 -1.89
C PHE A 298 -12.32 14.12 -2.63
N SER A 299 -11.30 14.64 -3.31
CA SER A 299 -10.21 13.89 -3.94
C SER A 299 -8.87 14.37 -3.39
N LEU A 300 -7.80 13.62 -3.64
CA LEU A 300 -6.44 13.95 -3.20
C LEU A 300 -5.52 14.25 -4.39
N ASN A 301 -4.62 15.22 -4.20
CA ASN A 301 -3.54 15.49 -5.14
C ASN A 301 -2.47 14.39 -5.03
N PRO A 302 -1.74 14.08 -6.12
CA PRO A 302 -0.60 13.16 -6.06
C PRO A 302 0.39 13.52 -4.95
N ASP A 303 0.99 12.50 -4.36
CA ASP A 303 1.99 12.66 -3.29
C ASP A 303 3.30 11.95 -3.64
N ARG A 304 4.42 12.41 -3.07
CA ARG A 304 5.74 11.82 -3.27
C ARG A 304 6.14 11.05 -2.01
N TYR A 305 6.24 9.73 -2.11
CA TYR A 305 6.69 8.94 -0.98
C TYR A 305 8.20 9.04 -0.78
N LYS A 306 8.60 9.49 0.41
CA LYS A 306 9.98 9.51 0.90
C LYS A 306 10.00 9.10 2.37
N ALA A 307 10.70 8.01 2.70
CA ALA A 307 10.72 7.50 4.06
C ALA A 307 11.51 8.39 5.04
N TYR A 308 12.58 9.04 4.57
CA TYR A 308 13.58 9.72 5.43
C TYR A 308 13.38 11.25 5.59
N ASP A 309 12.59 11.89 4.72
CA ASP A 309 12.70 13.34 4.47
C ASP A 309 11.48 14.19 4.90
N SER A 310 10.41 13.57 5.41
CA SER A 310 9.21 14.32 5.76
C SER A 310 9.26 14.84 7.21
N ASN A 311 8.93 16.12 7.39
CA ASN A 311 8.68 16.84 8.66
C ASN A 311 7.60 16.17 9.54
N ARG A 312 7.79 14.91 9.91
CA ARG A 312 6.92 14.16 10.80
C ARG A 312 7.37 14.48 12.21
N THR A 313 6.54 15.17 12.97
CA THR A 313 6.71 15.29 14.43
C THR A 313 6.52 13.91 15.03
N ILE A 314 7.57 13.11 15.06
CA ILE A 314 7.57 11.80 15.71
C ILE A 314 8.44 11.93 16.95
N THR A 315 7.78 11.93 18.11
CA THR A 315 8.31 12.06 19.46
C THR A 315 9.09 10.82 19.94
N GLN A 316 9.59 9.98 19.03
CA GLN A 316 10.16 8.68 19.40
C GLN A 316 11.53 8.45 18.75
N GLU A 317 12.55 8.45 19.61
CA GLU A 317 13.98 8.34 19.25
C GLU A 317 14.27 7.12 18.34
N ALA A 318 13.60 5.99 18.58
CA ALA A 318 13.81 4.77 17.80
C ALA A 318 13.36 4.91 16.34
N LEU A 319 12.21 5.55 16.10
CA LEU A 319 11.73 5.79 14.75
C LEU A 319 12.61 6.83 14.03
N THR A 320 13.07 7.87 14.73
CA THR A 320 14.06 8.81 14.17
C THR A 320 15.35 8.11 13.75
N LYS A 321 15.94 7.28 14.62
CA LYS A 321 17.15 6.49 14.30
C LYS A 321 16.92 5.56 13.12
N PHE A 322 15.80 4.86 13.10
CA PHE A 322 15.45 3.95 12.01
C PHE A 322 15.27 4.67 10.67
N LEU A 323 14.57 5.82 10.62
CA LEU A 323 14.42 6.60 9.38
C LEU A 323 15.76 7.17 8.91
N SER A 324 16.62 7.62 9.83
CA SER A 324 17.99 8.04 9.49
C SER A 324 18.80 6.89 8.91
N LEU A 325 18.67 5.68 9.46
CA LEU A 325 19.32 4.47 8.94
C LEU A 325 18.79 4.12 7.54
N LEU A 326 17.46 4.18 7.33
CA LEU A 326 16.84 3.93 6.02
C LEU A 326 17.42 4.84 4.92
N GLY A 327 17.70 6.10 5.24
CA GLY A 327 18.32 7.05 4.31
C GLY A 327 19.72 6.63 3.82
N THR A 328 20.40 5.72 4.52
CA THR A 328 21.72 5.21 4.13
C THR A 328 21.68 4.04 3.15
N PHE A 329 20.50 3.43 2.97
CA PHE A 329 20.32 2.24 2.12
C PHE A 329 19.99 2.61 0.68
N GLY A 330 20.20 1.67 -0.25
CA GLY A 330 19.75 1.84 -1.63
C GLY A 330 18.22 1.91 -1.71
N HIS A 331 17.68 2.94 -2.36
CA HIS A 331 16.23 3.15 -2.44
C HIS A 331 15.83 3.90 -3.71
N LYS A 332 14.52 3.91 -3.99
CA LYS A 332 13.94 4.69 -5.09
C LYS A 332 12.65 5.34 -4.62
N ASP A 333 12.69 6.68 -4.52
CA ASP A 333 11.49 7.49 -4.32
C ASP A 333 10.49 7.28 -5.46
N TYR A 334 9.20 7.31 -5.14
CA TYR A 334 8.13 7.10 -6.11
C TYR A 334 6.91 7.99 -5.82
N ASP A 335 6.11 8.24 -6.85
CA ASP A 335 4.87 9.00 -6.74
C ASP A 335 3.69 8.08 -6.42
N ILE A 336 2.79 8.56 -5.56
CA ILE A 336 1.49 7.96 -5.27
C ILE A 336 0.43 8.77 -6.01
N LEU A 337 -0.22 8.14 -6.98
CA LEU A 337 -1.32 8.73 -7.73
C LEU A 337 -2.63 8.26 -7.10
N PHE A 338 -3.42 9.20 -6.56
CA PHE A 338 -4.72 8.85 -5.98
C PHE A 338 -5.80 8.75 -7.05
N THR A 339 -6.68 7.77 -6.89
CA THR A 339 -7.88 7.60 -7.73
C THR A 339 -9.13 7.56 -6.87
N GLY A 340 -10.27 7.90 -7.49
CA GLY A 340 -11.56 7.97 -6.82
C GLY A 340 -11.77 9.25 -6.01
N SER A 341 -12.91 9.28 -5.32
CA SER A 341 -13.33 10.36 -4.42
C SER A 341 -14.09 9.77 -3.24
N MET A 342 -14.01 10.41 -2.09
CA MET A 342 -14.75 10.01 -0.89
C MET A 342 -15.89 10.98 -0.63
N ASN A 343 -17.10 10.46 -0.40
CA ASN A 343 -18.23 11.26 0.02
C ASN A 343 -18.08 11.68 1.49
N ILE A 344 -18.48 12.91 1.79
CA ILE A 344 -18.45 13.48 3.13
C ILE A 344 -19.75 14.22 3.41
N GLN A 345 -20.19 14.14 4.66
CA GLN A 345 -21.32 14.89 5.17
C GLN A 345 -20.95 15.44 6.55
N PHE A 346 -21.20 16.73 6.75
CA PHE A 346 -21.05 17.38 8.05
C PHE A 346 -22.35 18.08 8.41
N SER A 347 -22.72 18.04 9.68
CA SER A 347 -23.87 18.79 10.17
C SER A 347 -23.60 19.32 11.56
N GLY A 348 -24.25 20.42 11.90
CA GLY A 348 -24.11 21.03 13.22
C GLY A 348 -24.80 22.38 13.34
N LYS A 349 -24.45 23.11 14.39
CA LYS A 349 -24.87 24.49 14.63
C LYS A 349 -23.69 25.42 14.36
N LYS A 350 -23.94 26.55 13.70
CA LYS A 350 -22.94 27.60 13.56
C LYS A 350 -22.65 28.25 14.94
N PRO A 351 -21.42 28.74 15.21
CA PRO A 351 -21.08 29.42 16.46
C PRO A 351 -21.93 30.68 16.69
N VAL A 352 -22.27 30.99 17.95
CA VAL A 352 -23.33 31.94 18.41
C VAL A 352 -23.10 33.42 18.02
N ALA A 353 -22.06 33.77 17.25
CA ALA A 353 -21.83 35.13 16.75
C ALA A 353 -22.94 35.67 15.80
N PHE A 354 -23.96 34.86 15.53
CA PHE A 354 -25.19 35.13 14.77
C PHE A 354 -26.04 36.32 15.21
N GLN A 355 -25.70 36.99 16.32
CA GLN A 355 -26.49 38.09 16.88
C GLN A 355 -25.82 39.47 16.74
N GLN A 356 -24.73 39.60 16.00
CA GLN A 356 -24.11 40.90 15.73
C GLN A 356 -24.46 41.36 14.30
N PRO A 357 -24.98 42.59 14.13
CA PRO A 357 -25.33 43.11 12.80
C PRO A 357 -24.06 43.22 11.93
N VAL A 358 -24.14 42.70 10.72
CA VAL A 358 -23.06 42.70 9.73
C VAL A 358 -22.65 44.15 9.43
N ASN A 359 -21.38 44.49 9.64
CA ASN A 359 -20.84 45.78 9.20
C ASN A 359 -20.88 45.87 7.66
N PRO A 360 -21.26 47.01 7.05
CA PRO A 360 -21.50 47.12 5.61
C PRO A 360 -20.28 46.91 4.68
N GLY A 361 -19.11 46.55 5.23
CA GLY A 361 -17.86 46.38 4.47
C GLY A 361 -17.63 45.00 3.87
N ASP A 362 -18.30 43.96 4.36
CA ASP A 362 -18.05 42.55 3.96
C ASP A 362 -19.02 42.02 2.89
N ALA A 363 -19.56 42.91 2.05
CA ALA A 363 -20.49 42.53 0.99
C ALA A 363 -19.78 41.69 -0.09
N VAL A 364 -19.94 40.37 -0.01
CA VAL A 364 -19.60 39.44 -1.10
C VAL A 364 -20.40 39.84 -2.35
N HIS A 365 -19.72 39.90 -3.50
CA HIS A 365 -20.28 40.19 -4.83
C HIS A 365 -21.61 39.45 -5.05
N ARG A 366 -22.72 40.18 -5.02
CA ARG A 366 -24.02 39.69 -5.52
C ARG A 366 -24.04 39.79 -7.05
N PRO A 367 -24.47 38.75 -7.79
CA PRO A 367 -24.86 38.92 -9.18
C PRO A 367 -26.06 39.87 -9.25
N SER A 368 -25.87 41.03 -9.88
CA SER A 368 -26.91 42.02 -10.11
C SER A 368 -27.88 41.50 -11.18
N PHE A 369 -29.10 41.15 -10.78
CA PHE A 369 -30.22 41.05 -11.72
C PHE A 369 -30.79 42.45 -11.96
N GLY A 370 -30.68 42.92 -13.20
CA GLY A 370 -31.02 44.27 -13.64
C GLY A 370 -32.38 44.77 -13.16
N GLY A 371 -32.36 45.92 -12.49
CA GLY A 371 -33.56 46.62 -12.03
C GLY A 371 -34.32 47.31 -13.18
N ARG A 372 -35.66 47.25 -13.10
CA ARG A 372 -36.56 48.08 -13.92
C ARG A 372 -36.50 49.55 -13.47
N PRO A 373 -36.56 50.53 -14.38
CA PRO A 373 -36.59 51.95 -14.01
C PRO A 373 -37.94 52.34 -13.39
N ARG A 374 -37.90 53.15 -12.33
CA ARG A 374 -39.09 53.81 -11.73
C ARG A 374 -39.42 55.11 -12.49
N PRO A 375 -40.70 55.53 -12.54
CA PRO A 375 -41.10 56.77 -13.21
C PRO A 375 -40.82 58.02 -12.36
N PRO A 376 -40.74 59.20 -13.00
CA PRO A 376 -40.33 60.44 -12.36
C PRO A 376 -41.48 61.08 -11.57
N GLY A 377 -41.14 61.61 -10.40
CA GLY A 377 -41.93 62.57 -9.61
C GLY A 377 -41.11 63.81 -9.34
#